data_AF-A0A9J7N4S5-F1
#
_entry.id   AF-A0A9J7N4S5-F1
#
_cell.length_a   1.000
_cell.length_b   1.000
_cell.length_c   1.000
_cell.angle_alpha   90.00
_cell.angle_beta   90.00
_cell.angle_gamma   90.00
#
_symmetry.space_group_name_H-M   'P 1'
#
loop_
_entity.id
_entity.type
_entity.pdbx_description
1 polymer ?
#
loop_
_entity_poly.entity_id
_entity_poly.type
_entity_poly.pdbx_seq_one_letter_code
_entity_poly.pdbx_strand_id
1 'polypeptide(L)'
;MKHEHLHTPAYILMANLAASDVLTGIDFIFAGCSVLYYFHTETNPSETMLRLQFTFLLLSGLSSSYSLLALTAERYWFIVHGMTYVNNVTNEKCKVVVLIVWLWSVLLAMLPNFGWHCVSRAEEGCLRFVGGLASSYVVLILAFVFIPMAAIIFFNLSVFWCLWKHVNAIAAQEAAVGAPPSVSRKSAVTVVIITVVFLVGWLPFSIKMTMFTQDRVSLANMFVFIILNSAINPVIYGFRLREVRRGVARLFRNNHAGNVELDP
;
A
#
# COMPACT_ATOMS: atom_id res chain seq x y z
N MET A 1 5.43 10.65 -29.93
CA MET A 1 4.19 10.29 -29.19
C MET A 1 4.34 9.06 -28.27
N LYS A 2 5.53 8.78 -27.68
CA LYS A 2 5.78 7.49 -26.98
C LYS A 2 5.88 7.58 -25.45
N HIS A 3 5.69 8.77 -24.86
CA HIS A 3 5.82 9.02 -23.42
C HIS A 3 4.52 9.44 -22.71
N GLU A 4 3.45 9.82 -23.41
CA GLU A 4 2.22 10.31 -22.76
C GLU A 4 1.38 9.25 -22.05
N HIS A 5 1.46 7.97 -22.46
CA HIS A 5 0.69 6.90 -21.81
C HIS A 5 1.24 6.47 -20.44
N LEU A 6 2.47 6.86 -20.06
CA LEU A 6 3.07 6.55 -18.76
C LEU A 6 2.55 7.46 -17.63
N HIS A 7 1.93 8.59 -17.98
CA HIS A 7 1.47 9.62 -17.05
C HIS A 7 -0.06 9.67 -17.00
N THR A 8 -0.71 8.55 -16.69
CA THR A 8 -2.11 8.60 -16.25
C THR A 8 -2.17 8.60 -14.71
N PRO A 9 -3.13 9.33 -14.10
CA PRO A 9 -3.27 9.47 -12.65
C PRO A 9 -3.10 8.16 -11.86
N ALA A 10 -3.71 7.07 -12.33
CA ALA A 10 -3.54 5.73 -11.75
C ALA A 10 -2.09 5.25 -11.64
N TYR A 11 -1.24 5.50 -12.64
CA TYR A 11 0.15 5.02 -12.62
C TYR A 11 0.97 5.76 -11.57
N ILE A 12 0.74 7.06 -11.39
CA ILE A 12 1.38 7.84 -10.32
C ILE A 12 1.00 7.24 -8.97
N LEU A 13 -0.28 6.91 -8.77
CA LEU A 13 -0.77 6.34 -7.51
C LEU A 13 -0.29 4.89 -7.28
N MET A 14 -0.23 4.06 -8.33
CA MET A 14 0.35 2.71 -8.26
C MET A 14 1.86 2.77 -7.96
N ALA A 15 2.59 3.71 -8.57
CA ALA A 15 4.01 3.91 -8.27
C ALA A 15 4.21 4.37 -6.82
N ASN A 16 3.33 5.23 -6.29
CA ASN A 16 3.40 5.63 -4.88
C ASN A 16 3.13 4.45 -3.93
N LEU A 17 2.15 3.60 -4.25
CA LEU A 17 1.88 2.39 -3.49
C LEU A 17 3.08 1.43 -3.52
N ALA A 18 3.74 1.27 -4.67
CA ALA A 18 4.98 0.50 -4.75
C ALA A 18 6.12 1.11 -3.91
N ALA A 19 6.19 2.44 -3.80
CA ALA A 19 7.19 3.09 -2.95
C ALA A 19 6.97 2.82 -1.46
N SER A 20 5.72 2.80 -1.00
CA SER A 20 5.40 2.43 0.39
C SER A 20 5.63 0.93 0.67
N ASP A 21 5.45 0.06 -0.32
CA ASP A 21 5.81 -1.36 -0.22
C ASP A 21 7.33 -1.57 -0.11
N VAL A 22 8.12 -0.82 -0.87
CA VAL A 22 9.59 -0.84 -0.76
C VAL A 22 10.03 -0.39 0.63
N LEU A 23 9.41 0.67 1.16
CA LEU A 23 9.67 1.11 2.54
C LEU A 23 9.37 -0.01 3.55
N THR A 24 8.25 -0.71 3.38
CA THR A 24 7.89 -1.87 4.23
C THR A 24 8.95 -2.97 4.13
N GLY A 25 9.39 -3.31 2.92
CA GLY A 25 10.44 -4.31 2.71
C GLY A 25 11.76 -3.93 3.38
N ILE A 26 12.19 -2.66 3.27
CA ILE A 26 13.38 -2.14 3.93
C ILE A 26 13.24 -2.26 5.46
N ASP A 27 12.10 -1.84 6.01
CA ASP A 27 11.85 -1.92 7.46
C ASP A 27 11.95 -3.36 7.99
N PHE A 28 11.36 -4.33 7.28
CA PHE A 28 11.47 -5.74 7.66
C PHE A 28 12.87 -6.33 7.49
N ILE A 29 13.68 -5.82 6.56
CA ILE A 29 15.10 -6.20 6.48
C ILE A 29 15.84 -5.70 7.74
N PHE A 30 15.63 -4.46 8.15
CA PHE A 30 16.22 -3.91 9.39
C PHE A 30 15.75 -4.67 10.63
N ALA A 31 14.45 -5.00 10.72
CA ALA A 31 13.90 -5.81 11.79
C ALA A 31 14.55 -7.21 11.81
N GLY A 32 14.70 -7.85 10.65
CA GLY A 32 15.39 -9.14 10.51
C GLY A 32 16.84 -9.09 10.98
N CYS A 33 17.60 -8.07 10.57
CA CYS A 33 18.97 -7.85 11.04
C CYS A 33 19.04 -7.67 12.56
N SER A 34 18.10 -6.92 13.15
CA SER A 34 18.01 -6.76 14.61
C SER A 34 17.76 -8.09 15.33
N VAL A 35 16.93 -8.96 14.76
CA VAL A 35 16.65 -10.29 15.31
C VAL A 35 17.88 -11.20 15.23
N LEU A 36 18.58 -11.20 14.09
CA LEU A 36 19.84 -11.96 13.93
C LEU A 36 20.92 -11.47 14.90
N TYR A 37 21.03 -10.16 15.10
CA TYR A 37 21.96 -9.57 16.06
C TYR A 37 21.65 -10.04 17.49
N TYR A 38 20.38 -10.07 17.88
CA TYR A 38 19.95 -10.62 19.18
C TYR A 38 20.35 -12.09 19.32
N PHE A 39 20.13 -12.93 18.31
CA PHE A 39 20.53 -14.34 18.36
C PHE A 39 22.04 -14.54 18.51
N HIS A 40 22.87 -13.64 17.97
CA HIS A 40 24.32 -13.73 18.06
C HIS A 40 24.92 -13.15 19.35
N THR A 41 24.27 -12.15 19.94
CA THR A 41 24.85 -11.36 21.05
C THR A 41 24.05 -11.43 22.34
N GLU A 42 22.88 -12.08 22.33
CA GLU A 42 21.87 -12.10 23.40
C GLU A 42 21.49 -10.69 23.91
N THR A 43 21.78 -9.66 23.11
CA THR A 43 21.57 -8.26 23.46
C THR A 43 20.24 -7.80 22.88
N ASN A 44 19.31 -7.43 23.75
CA ASN A 44 18.00 -6.95 23.35
C ASN A 44 18.09 -5.62 22.59
N PRO A 45 17.23 -5.39 21.57
CA PRO A 45 17.14 -4.10 20.91
C PRO A 45 16.75 -3.01 21.93
N SER A 46 17.32 -1.81 21.77
CA SER A 46 16.93 -0.67 22.62
C SER A 46 15.48 -0.27 22.35
N GLU A 47 14.80 0.27 23.36
CA GLU A 47 13.42 0.75 23.22
C GLU A 47 13.29 1.82 22.13
N THR A 48 14.31 2.67 21.96
CA THR A 48 14.38 3.66 20.88
C THR A 48 14.43 3.00 19.51
N MET A 49 15.22 1.93 19.36
CA MET A 49 15.30 1.20 18.08
C MET A 49 13.96 0.53 17.76
N LEU A 50 13.33 -0.13 18.74
CA LEU A 50 11.99 -0.70 18.57
C LEU A 50 10.98 0.37 18.18
N ARG A 51 10.97 1.52 18.86
CA ARG A 51 10.06 2.64 18.54
C ARG A 51 10.27 3.17 17.12
N LEU A 52 11.52 3.31 16.68
CA LEU A 52 11.83 3.72 15.31
C LEU A 52 11.36 2.69 14.28
N GLN A 53 11.58 1.39 14.52
CA GLN A 53 11.05 0.32 13.66
C GLN A 53 9.53 0.42 13.53
N PHE A 54 8.81 0.54 14.66
CA PHE A 54 7.36 0.71 14.61
C PHE A 54 6.91 2.03 13.97
N THR A 55 7.71 3.09 14.07
CA THR A 55 7.47 4.35 13.35
C THR A 55 7.53 4.12 11.84
N PHE A 56 8.52 3.38 11.33
CA PHE A 56 8.61 3.04 9.91
C PHE A 56 7.50 2.11 9.46
N LEU A 57 7.12 1.12 10.27
CA LEU A 57 5.98 0.25 10.00
C LEU A 57 4.66 1.05 9.90
N LEU A 58 4.44 2.00 10.80
CA LEU A 58 3.25 2.86 10.77
C LEU A 58 3.28 3.82 9.58
N LEU A 59 4.43 4.41 9.28
CA LEU A 59 4.61 5.26 8.10
C LEU A 59 4.29 4.49 6.82
N SER A 60 4.81 3.26 6.68
CA SER A 60 4.58 2.43 5.50
C SER A 60 3.14 1.95 5.39
N GLY A 61 2.52 1.56 6.51
CA GLY A 61 1.12 1.15 6.57
C GLY A 61 0.15 2.27 6.23
N LEU A 62 0.32 3.46 6.82
CA LEU A 62 -0.52 4.64 6.55
C LEU A 62 -0.33 5.13 5.12
N SER A 63 0.91 5.27 4.66
CA SER A 63 1.17 5.71 3.27
C SER A 63 0.57 4.73 2.27
N SER A 64 0.66 3.41 2.51
CA SER A 64 0.01 2.39 1.68
C SER A 64 -1.51 2.49 1.72
N SER A 65 -2.12 2.63 2.91
CA SER A 65 -3.58 2.71 3.06
C SER A 65 -4.17 3.91 2.33
N TYR A 66 -3.56 5.09 2.50
CA TYR A 66 -4.05 6.30 1.85
C TYR A 66 -3.71 6.34 0.35
N SER A 67 -2.62 5.72 -0.09
CA SER A 67 -2.32 5.55 -1.52
C SER A 67 -3.34 4.66 -2.21
N LEU A 68 -3.72 3.55 -1.56
CA LEU A 68 -4.77 2.67 -2.07
C LEU A 68 -6.14 3.36 -2.05
N LEU A 69 -6.44 4.17 -1.02
CA LEU A 69 -7.64 5.00 -1.01
C LEU A 69 -7.65 5.98 -2.20
N ALA A 70 -6.55 6.66 -2.46
CA ALA A 70 -6.44 7.57 -3.61
C ALA A 70 -6.62 6.83 -4.93
N LEU A 71 -6.02 5.64 -5.07
CA LEU A 71 -6.14 4.81 -6.27
C LEU A 71 -7.58 4.32 -6.48
N THR A 72 -8.25 3.86 -5.42
CA THR A 72 -9.64 3.36 -5.49
C THR A 72 -10.63 4.48 -5.75
N ALA A 73 -10.43 5.65 -5.13
CA ALA A 73 -11.16 6.88 -5.44
C ALA A 73 -10.98 7.24 -6.91
N GLU A 74 -9.76 7.32 -7.41
CA GLU A 74 -9.48 7.67 -8.80
C GLU A 74 -10.19 6.72 -9.79
N ARG A 75 -10.18 5.40 -9.52
CA ARG A 75 -10.96 4.42 -10.29
C ARG A 75 -12.47 4.67 -10.20
N TYR A 76 -12.98 5.01 -9.02
CA TYR A 76 -14.39 5.35 -8.82
C TYR A 76 -14.82 6.55 -9.68
N TRP A 77 -14.08 7.66 -9.65
CA TRP A 77 -14.38 8.82 -10.51
C TRP A 77 -14.31 8.47 -12.00
N PHE A 78 -13.30 7.68 -12.41
CA PHE A 78 -13.14 7.27 -13.80
C PHE A 78 -14.32 6.44 -14.31
N ILE A 79 -14.81 5.48 -13.51
CA ILE A 79 -15.83 4.51 -13.94
C ILE A 79 -17.24 5.04 -13.72
N VAL A 80 -17.50 5.63 -12.55
CA VAL A 80 -18.85 6.03 -12.15
C VAL A 80 -19.19 7.43 -12.66
N HIS A 81 -18.21 8.31 -12.83
CA HIS A 81 -18.42 9.73 -13.15
C HIS A 81 -17.63 10.18 -14.40
N GLY A 82 -17.43 9.29 -15.38
CA GLY A 82 -16.50 9.46 -16.50
C GLY A 82 -16.43 10.84 -17.17
N MET A 83 -17.55 11.57 -17.34
CA MET A 83 -17.54 12.93 -17.91
C MET A 83 -16.86 13.97 -17.01
N THR A 84 -16.97 13.83 -15.68
CA THR A 84 -16.35 14.78 -14.73
C THR A 84 -14.92 14.37 -14.37
N TYR A 85 -14.52 13.12 -14.63
CA TYR A 85 -13.17 12.61 -14.38
C TYR A 85 -12.10 13.47 -15.06
N VAL A 86 -12.28 13.80 -16.34
CA VAL A 86 -11.29 14.55 -17.14
C VAL A 86 -10.97 15.91 -16.55
N ASN A 87 -11.96 16.57 -15.94
CA ASN A 87 -11.79 17.90 -15.34
C ASN A 87 -11.32 17.83 -13.87
N ASN A 88 -11.67 16.75 -13.16
CA ASN A 88 -11.44 16.64 -11.73
C ASN A 88 -10.14 15.92 -11.35
N VAL A 89 -9.73 14.91 -12.13
CA VAL A 89 -8.56 14.09 -11.84
C VAL A 89 -7.44 14.39 -12.83
N THR A 90 -6.38 15.04 -12.36
CA THR A 90 -5.21 15.38 -13.16
C THR A 90 -3.93 14.90 -12.48
N ASN A 91 -2.85 14.74 -13.27
CA ASN A 91 -1.55 14.31 -12.74
C ASN A 91 -1.02 15.24 -11.65
N GLU A 92 -1.17 16.55 -11.81
CA GLU A 92 -0.71 17.52 -10.81
C GLU A 92 -1.47 17.38 -9.49
N LYS A 93 -2.79 17.19 -9.54
CA LYS A 93 -3.58 16.92 -8.34
C LYS A 93 -3.15 15.61 -7.67
N CYS A 94 -2.86 14.55 -8.45
CA CYS A 94 -2.37 13.29 -7.89
C CYS A 94 -1.00 13.43 -7.22
N LYS A 95 -0.08 14.22 -7.77
CA LYS A 95 1.20 14.51 -7.10
C LYS A 95 1.00 15.23 -5.76
N VAL A 96 0.09 16.21 -5.72
CA VAL A 96 -0.27 16.90 -4.47
C VAL A 96 -0.88 15.92 -3.46
N VAL A 97 -1.77 15.02 -3.89
CA VAL A 97 -2.33 13.97 -3.03
C VAL A 97 -1.22 13.09 -2.46
N VAL A 98 -0.27 12.64 -3.28
CA VAL A 98 0.88 11.86 -2.83
C VAL A 98 1.67 12.60 -1.75
N LEU A 99 1.98 13.88 -1.96
CA LEU A 99 2.69 14.69 -0.95
C LEU A 99 1.90 14.78 0.36
N ILE A 100 0.59 15.02 0.30
CA ILE A 100 -0.29 15.05 1.48
C ILE A 100 -0.27 13.70 2.21
N VAL A 101 -0.36 12.60 1.48
CA VAL A 101 -0.32 11.24 2.05
C VAL A 101 0.97 11.03 2.84
N TRP A 102 2.12 11.39 2.28
CA TRP A 102 3.40 11.24 2.97
C TRP A 102 3.51 12.15 4.19
N LEU A 103 3.20 13.43 4.06
CA LEU A 103 3.26 14.37 5.19
C LEU A 103 2.34 13.96 6.33
N TRP A 104 1.12 13.54 6.00
CA TRP A 104 0.14 13.07 6.97
C TRP A 104 0.60 11.77 7.66
N SER A 105 1.15 10.83 6.90
CA SER A 105 1.66 9.56 7.43
C SER A 105 2.87 9.79 8.33
N VAL A 106 3.80 10.67 7.96
CA VAL A 106 4.96 11.05 8.77
C VAL A 106 4.50 11.72 10.07
N LEU A 107 3.57 12.67 9.98
CA LEU A 107 3.03 13.36 11.14
C LEU A 107 2.49 12.36 12.17
N LEU A 108 1.62 11.44 11.75
CA LEU A 108 1.00 10.44 12.63
C LEU A 108 1.99 9.40 13.15
N ALA A 109 2.90 8.91 12.30
CA ALA A 109 3.88 7.90 12.68
C ALA A 109 4.91 8.43 13.68
N MET A 110 5.29 9.72 13.59
CA MET A 110 6.34 10.30 14.42
C MET A 110 5.90 10.68 15.83
N LEU A 111 4.59 10.79 16.11
CA LEU A 111 4.07 11.25 17.41
C LEU A 111 4.67 10.52 18.64
N PRO A 112 4.87 9.18 18.63
CA PRO A 112 5.49 8.48 19.76
C PRO A 112 6.95 8.89 20.00
N ASN A 113 7.66 9.42 19.01
CA ASN A 113 9.03 9.91 19.17
C ASN A 113 9.08 11.29 19.85
N PHE A 114 7.97 12.03 19.85
CA PHE A 114 7.81 13.33 20.50
C PHE A 114 7.06 13.24 21.84
N GLY A 115 7.16 12.10 22.52
CA GLY A 115 6.65 11.94 23.88
C GLY A 115 5.26 11.31 24.00
N TRP A 116 4.59 10.96 22.90
CA TRP A 116 3.32 10.22 22.94
C TRP A 116 3.51 8.70 23.06
N HIS A 117 4.45 8.31 23.92
CA HIS A 117 4.75 6.93 24.28
C HIS A 117 4.48 6.73 25.78
N CYS A 118 4.40 5.50 26.25
CA CYS A 118 4.18 5.23 27.67
C CYS A 118 5.32 5.82 28.50
N VAL A 119 4.98 6.45 29.63
CA VAL A 119 5.97 6.98 30.59
C VAL A 119 6.42 5.87 31.53
N SER A 120 5.49 5.00 31.94
CA SER A 120 5.76 3.86 32.82
C SER A 120 5.39 2.55 32.14
N ARG A 121 6.19 1.50 32.37
CA ARG A 121 5.85 0.15 31.91
C ARG A 121 4.59 -0.40 32.58
N ALA A 122 4.19 0.13 33.73
CA ALA A 122 3.00 -0.29 34.48
C ALA A 122 1.69 0.34 33.97
N GLU A 123 1.76 1.24 32.99
CA GLU A 123 0.58 1.89 32.42
C GLU A 123 -0.33 0.88 31.70
N GLU A 124 -1.62 0.88 32.03
CA GLU A 124 -2.60 -0.01 31.44
C GLU A 124 -2.76 0.26 29.93
N GLY A 125 -2.79 -0.81 29.13
CA GLY A 125 -2.89 -0.72 27.67
C GLY A 125 -1.60 -0.28 26.96
N CYS A 126 -0.49 -0.15 27.67
CA CYS A 126 0.81 0.16 27.07
C CYS A 126 1.34 -1.02 26.22
N LEU A 127 1.56 -0.81 24.92
CA LEU A 127 2.08 -1.85 24.01
C LEU A 127 3.61 -1.87 24.01
N ARG A 128 4.19 -2.67 24.91
CA ARG A 128 5.64 -2.73 25.15
C ARG A 128 6.43 -3.27 23.96
N PHE A 129 5.95 -4.34 23.33
CA PHE A 129 6.61 -4.94 22.17
C PHE A 129 6.63 -4.02 20.95
N VAL A 130 5.78 -3.00 20.95
CA VAL A 130 5.55 -2.07 19.85
C VAL A 130 6.31 -0.75 20.04
N GLY A 131 7.41 -0.77 20.80
CA GLY A 131 8.17 0.45 21.14
C GLY A 131 7.54 1.31 22.23
N GLY A 132 6.65 0.73 23.04
CA GLY A 132 6.00 1.38 24.18
C GLY A 132 4.91 2.37 23.75
N LEU A 133 4.01 1.97 22.85
CA LEU A 133 2.91 2.84 22.43
C LEU A 133 1.88 3.01 23.55
N ALA A 134 1.53 4.27 23.84
CA ALA A 134 0.47 4.61 24.77
C ALA A 134 -0.91 4.21 24.19
N SER A 135 -1.84 3.80 25.06
CA SER A 135 -3.16 3.32 24.63
C SER A 135 -3.95 4.39 23.87
N SER A 136 -3.87 5.65 24.31
CA SER A 136 -4.48 6.81 23.65
C SER A 136 -3.98 7.00 22.21
N TYR A 137 -2.68 6.82 21.98
CA TYR A 137 -2.08 6.86 20.64
C TYR A 137 -2.57 5.70 19.77
N VAL A 138 -2.63 4.49 20.32
CA VAL A 138 -3.12 3.30 19.60
C VAL A 138 -4.57 3.47 19.17
N VAL A 139 -5.44 4.02 20.02
CA VAL A 139 -6.85 4.32 19.65
C VAL A 139 -6.91 5.32 18.50
N LEU A 140 -6.12 6.40 18.58
CA LEU A 140 -6.06 7.42 17.53
C LEU A 140 -5.61 6.82 16.21
N ILE A 141 -4.53 6.04 16.20
CA ILE A 141 -4.00 5.48 14.96
C ILE A 141 -4.94 4.44 14.36
N LEU A 142 -5.61 3.64 15.19
CA LEU A 142 -6.62 2.68 14.72
C LEU A 142 -7.79 3.39 14.04
N ALA A 143 -8.25 4.53 14.56
CA ALA A 143 -9.27 5.32 13.88
C ALA A 143 -8.79 5.77 12.48
N PHE A 144 -7.56 6.29 12.39
CA PHE A 144 -6.98 6.71 11.11
C PHE A 144 -6.61 5.55 10.16
N VAL A 145 -6.53 4.32 10.64
CA VAL A 145 -6.34 3.12 9.80
C VAL A 145 -7.70 2.55 9.32
N PHE A 146 -8.71 2.50 10.19
CA PHE A 146 -10.01 1.93 9.82
C PHE A 146 -10.84 2.86 8.90
N ILE A 147 -10.70 4.18 9.04
CA ILE A 147 -11.36 5.16 8.15
C ILE A 147 -11.01 4.92 6.67
N PRO A 148 -9.73 4.91 6.24
CA PRO A 148 -9.39 4.65 4.85
C PRO A 148 -9.76 3.24 4.41
N MET A 149 -9.65 2.21 5.27
CA MET A 149 -10.11 0.86 4.94
C MET A 149 -11.61 0.81 4.61
N ALA A 150 -12.45 1.47 5.41
CA ALA A 150 -13.88 1.56 5.16
C ALA A 150 -14.19 2.30 3.85
N ALA A 151 -13.51 3.42 3.60
CA ALA A 151 -13.68 4.20 2.38
C ALA A 151 -13.22 3.43 1.12
N ILE A 152 -12.12 2.69 1.21
CA ILE A 152 -11.64 1.78 0.16
C ILE A 152 -12.71 0.75 -0.19
N ILE A 153 -13.29 0.09 0.81
CA ILE A 153 -14.35 -0.91 0.62
C ILE A 153 -15.55 -0.26 -0.05
N PHE A 154 -16.00 0.90 0.44
CA PHE A 154 -17.12 1.64 -0.13
C PHE A 154 -16.92 1.98 -1.62
N PHE A 155 -15.75 2.52 -2.00
CA PHE A 155 -15.47 2.86 -3.39
C PHE A 155 -15.40 1.62 -4.28
N ASN A 156 -14.77 0.53 -3.82
CA ASN A 156 -14.72 -0.72 -4.58
C ASN A 156 -16.11 -1.33 -4.79
N LEU A 157 -16.97 -1.34 -3.76
CA LEU A 157 -18.36 -1.82 -3.89
C LEU A 157 -19.14 -0.96 -4.88
N SER A 158 -18.97 0.36 -4.85
CA SER A 158 -19.63 1.28 -5.77
C SER A 158 -19.17 1.06 -7.22
N VAL A 159 -17.87 0.86 -7.45
CA VAL A 159 -17.31 0.51 -8.76
C VAL A 159 -17.85 -0.82 -9.24
N PHE A 160 -17.85 -1.85 -8.39
CA PHE A 160 -18.35 -3.17 -8.74
C PHE A 160 -19.84 -3.13 -9.12
N TRP A 161 -20.65 -2.42 -8.33
CA TRP A 161 -22.08 -2.25 -8.60
C TRP A 161 -22.34 -1.56 -9.94
N CYS A 162 -21.61 -0.47 -10.23
CA CYS A 162 -21.69 0.22 -11.52
C CYS A 162 -21.33 -0.72 -12.69
N LEU A 163 -20.21 -1.43 -12.58
CA LEU A 163 -19.77 -2.37 -13.62
C LEU A 163 -20.77 -3.50 -13.83
N TRP A 164 -21.38 -4.03 -12.76
CA TRP A 164 -22.36 -5.09 -12.85
C TRP A 164 -23.66 -4.62 -13.50
N LYS A 165 -24.17 -3.45 -13.09
CA LYS A 165 -25.39 -2.85 -13.66
C LYS A 165 -25.25 -2.56 -15.16
N HIS A 166 -24.07 -2.14 -15.60
CA HIS A 166 -23.81 -1.75 -16.98
C HIS A 166 -23.14 -2.85 -17.82
N VAL A 167 -22.97 -4.07 -17.29
CA VAL A 167 -22.20 -5.14 -17.97
C VAL A 167 -22.77 -5.49 -19.35
N ASN A 168 -24.09 -5.64 -19.47
CA ASN A 168 -24.76 -6.01 -20.71
C ASN A 168 -24.77 -4.87 -21.73
N ALA A 169 -24.95 -3.63 -21.26
CA ALA A 169 -24.91 -2.45 -22.12
C ALA A 169 -23.52 -2.21 -22.71
N ILE A 170 -22.47 -2.39 -21.89
CA ILE A 170 -21.07 -2.28 -22.33
C ILE A 170 -20.75 -3.41 -23.32
N ALA A 171 -21.17 -4.65 -23.05
CA ALA A 171 -20.94 -5.78 -23.96
C ALA A 171 -21.64 -5.59 -25.32
N ALA A 172 -22.88 -5.07 -25.32
CA ALA A 172 -23.61 -4.76 -26.55
C ALA A 172 -22.92 -3.65 -27.36
N GLN A 173 -22.41 -2.60 -26.69
CA GLN A 173 -21.71 -1.51 -27.35
C GLN A 173 -20.33 -1.94 -27.88
N GLU A 174 -19.59 -2.75 -27.13
CA GLU A 174 -18.32 -3.33 -27.57
C GLU A 174 -18.53 -4.25 -28.80
N ALA A 175 -19.58 -5.08 -28.80
CA ALA A 175 -19.93 -5.91 -29.94
C ALA A 175 -20.37 -5.10 -31.17
N ALA A 176 -21.16 -4.03 -30.97
CA ALA A 176 -21.63 -3.16 -32.05
C ALA A 176 -20.48 -2.42 -32.76
N VAL A 177 -19.40 -2.09 -32.05
CA VAL A 177 -18.24 -1.35 -32.59
C VAL A 177 -17.06 -2.30 -32.90
N GLY A 178 -17.20 -3.61 -32.67
CA GLY A 178 -16.11 -4.58 -32.81
C GLY A 178 -14.93 -4.33 -31.85
N ALA A 179 -15.18 -3.63 -30.75
CA ALA A 179 -14.15 -3.24 -29.79
C ALA A 179 -13.84 -4.40 -28.82
N PRO A 180 -12.56 -4.65 -28.49
CA PRO A 180 -12.20 -5.64 -27.49
C PRO A 180 -12.64 -5.18 -26.08
N PRO A 181 -12.79 -6.12 -25.12
CA PRO A 181 -13.28 -5.79 -23.78
C PRO A 181 -12.47 -4.71 -23.08
N SER A 182 -13.18 -3.71 -22.56
CA SER A 182 -12.65 -2.41 -22.14
C SER A 182 -11.48 -2.50 -21.15
N VAL A 183 -10.47 -1.67 -21.40
CA VAL A 183 -9.29 -1.48 -20.54
C VAL A 183 -9.70 -1.04 -19.13
N SER A 184 -10.81 -0.30 -19.01
CA SER A 184 -11.41 0.14 -17.75
C SER A 184 -11.72 -1.02 -16.80
N ARG A 185 -12.39 -2.08 -17.29
CA ARG A 185 -12.77 -3.25 -16.48
C ARG A 185 -11.54 -3.99 -15.94
N LYS A 186 -10.49 -4.13 -16.76
CA LYS A 186 -9.24 -4.79 -16.35
C LYS A 186 -8.52 -4.00 -15.26
N SER A 187 -8.48 -2.68 -15.38
CA SER A 187 -7.87 -1.81 -14.37
C SER A 187 -8.64 -1.83 -13.04
N ALA A 188 -9.98 -1.81 -13.08
CA ALA A 188 -10.82 -1.93 -11.89
C ALA A 188 -10.57 -3.25 -11.13
N VAL A 189 -10.51 -4.38 -11.86
CA VAL A 189 -10.21 -5.70 -11.27
C VAL A 189 -8.84 -5.71 -10.60
N THR A 190 -7.82 -5.09 -11.20
CA THR A 190 -6.50 -4.97 -10.57
C THR A 190 -6.59 -4.25 -9.23
N VAL A 191 -7.33 -3.14 -9.15
CA VAL A 191 -7.48 -2.37 -7.91
C VAL A 191 -8.27 -3.13 -6.84
N VAL A 192 -9.28 -3.91 -7.22
CA VAL A 192 -9.98 -4.82 -6.30
C VAL A 192 -9.03 -5.89 -5.75
N ILE A 193 -8.18 -6.47 -6.59
CA ILE A 193 -7.19 -7.47 -6.15
C ILE A 193 -6.20 -6.85 -5.16
N ILE A 194 -5.64 -5.69 -5.48
CA ILE A 194 -4.74 -4.95 -4.57
C ILE A 194 -5.47 -4.63 -3.25
N THR A 195 -6.75 -4.28 -3.31
CA THR A 195 -7.58 -4.04 -2.11
C THR A 195 -7.71 -5.27 -1.23
N VAL A 196 -8.02 -6.44 -1.80
CA VAL A 196 -8.13 -7.69 -1.05
C VAL A 196 -6.78 -8.05 -0.42
N VAL A 197 -5.69 -7.94 -1.18
CA VAL A 197 -4.33 -8.21 -0.68
C VAL A 197 -3.96 -7.25 0.45
N PHE A 198 -4.37 -5.98 0.37
CA PHE A 198 -4.19 -4.99 1.45
C PHE A 198 -4.96 -5.35 2.71
N LEU A 199 -6.25 -5.65 2.60
CA LEU A 199 -7.08 -5.98 3.75
C LEU A 199 -6.59 -7.27 4.43
N VAL A 200 -6.28 -8.31 3.66
CA VAL A 200 -5.72 -9.57 4.22
C VAL A 200 -4.36 -9.33 4.87
N GLY A 201 -3.55 -8.44 4.29
CA GLY A 201 -2.23 -8.09 4.82
C GLY A 201 -2.25 -7.39 6.17
N TRP A 202 -3.11 -6.38 6.30
CA TRP A 202 -3.05 -5.43 7.41
C TRP A 202 -4.14 -5.64 8.47
N LEU A 203 -5.32 -6.13 8.10
CA LEU A 203 -6.45 -6.28 9.02
C LEU A 203 -6.14 -7.21 10.22
N PRO A 204 -5.45 -8.36 10.05
CA PRO A 204 -5.11 -9.22 11.20
C PRO A 204 -4.25 -8.50 12.25
N PHE A 205 -3.28 -7.70 11.81
CA PHE A 205 -2.45 -6.88 12.70
C PHE A 205 -3.29 -5.80 13.40
N SER A 206 -4.12 -5.07 12.65
CA SER A 206 -4.99 -4.03 13.21
C SER A 206 -5.96 -4.58 14.26
N ILE A 207 -6.51 -5.78 14.05
CA ILE A 207 -7.37 -6.46 15.04
C ILE A 207 -6.57 -6.81 16.30
N LYS A 208 -5.33 -7.29 16.19
CA LYS A 208 -4.51 -7.59 17.37
C LYS A 208 -4.16 -6.32 18.16
N MET A 209 -3.98 -5.20 17.47
CA MET A 209 -3.76 -3.90 18.10
C MET A 209 -5.00 -3.40 18.87
N THR A 210 -6.22 -3.65 18.40
CA THR A 210 -7.46 -3.24 19.11
C THR A 210 -7.65 -4.01 20.42
N MET A 211 -7.12 -5.23 20.50
CA MET A 211 -7.14 -6.07 21.69
C MET A 211 -6.08 -5.66 22.73
N PHE A 212 -5.22 -4.68 22.43
CA PHE A 212 -4.08 -4.28 23.26
C PHE A 212 -3.20 -5.47 23.69
N THR A 213 -3.06 -6.46 22.79
CA THR A 213 -2.40 -7.73 23.12
C THR A 213 -0.94 -7.51 23.52
N GLN A 214 -0.51 -8.19 24.59
CA GLN A 214 0.89 -8.26 25.00
C GLN A 214 1.60 -9.52 24.46
N ASP A 215 0.86 -10.39 23.78
CA ASP A 215 1.41 -11.61 23.19
C ASP A 215 2.26 -11.27 21.96
N ARG A 216 3.57 -11.29 22.18
CA ARG A 216 4.60 -11.00 21.17
C ARG A 216 4.57 -11.99 20.02
N VAL A 217 4.33 -13.26 20.29
CA VAL A 217 4.33 -14.32 19.27
C VAL A 217 3.11 -14.11 18.38
N SER A 218 1.94 -13.86 18.97
CA SER A 218 0.75 -13.57 18.17
C SER A 218 0.88 -12.30 17.34
N LEU A 219 1.58 -11.25 17.81
CA LEU A 219 1.82 -10.04 17.01
C LEU A 219 2.82 -10.31 15.89
N ALA A 220 3.94 -10.99 16.20
CA ALA A 220 4.96 -11.33 15.22
C ALA A 220 4.40 -12.18 14.08
N ASN A 221 3.48 -13.11 14.37
CA ASN A 221 2.80 -13.92 13.36
C ASN A 221 1.99 -13.06 12.37
N MET A 222 1.51 -11.89 12.78
CA MET A 222 0.77 -10.99 11.87
C MET A 222 1.70 -10.29 10.86
N PHE A 223 2.99 -10.12 11.18
CA PHE A 223 3.94 -9.49 10.27
C PHE A 223 4.13 -10.26 8.96
N VAL A 224 3.94 -11.59 8.98
CA VAL A 224 3.97 -12.41 7.75
C VAL A 224 2.94 -11.93 6.73
N PHE A 225 1.74 -11.52 7.17
CA PHE A 225 0.70 -11.03 6.28
C PHE A 225 1.06 -9.67 5.68
N ILE A 226 1.69 -8.79 6.47
CA ILE A 226 2.16 -7.48 6.02
C ILE A 226 3.30 -7.64 5.00
N ILE A 227 4.26 -8.53 5.26
CA ILE A 227 5.35 -8.84 4.32
C ILE A 227 4.80 -9.37 3.00
N LEU A 228 3.86 -10.33 3.07
CA LEU A 228 3.23 -10.89 1.88
C LEU A 228 2.46 -9.84 1.09
N ASN A 229 1.77 -8.91 1.76
CA ASN A 229 1.09 -7.80 1.12
C ASN A 229 2.03 -6.99 0.22
N SER A 230 3.16 -6.54 0.77
CA SER A 230 4.13 -5.75 0.02
C SER A 230 4.86 -6.56 -1.05
N ALA A 231 5.12 -7.85 -0.82
CA ALA A 231 5.78 -8.71 -1.81
C ALA A 231 4.90 -9.05 -3.03
N ILE A 232 3.58 -9.13 -2.83
CA ILE A 232 2.62 -9.46 -3.89
C ILE A 232 2.38 -8.28 -4.85
N ASN A 233 2.49 -7.04 -4.38
CA ASN A 233 2.18 -5.86 -5.18
C ASN A 233 3.04 -5.75 -6.48
N PRO A 234 4.38 -5.87 -6.44
CA PRO A 234 5.22 -5.97 -7.65
C PRO A 234 4.81 -7.09 -8.61
N VAL A 235 4.39 -8.24 -8.08
CA VAL A 235 3.92 -9.39 -8.87
C VAL A 235 2.62 -9.03 -9.59
N ILE A 236 1.66 -8.42 -8.89
CA ILE A 236 0.41 -7.93 -9.47
C ILE A 236 0.72 -6.95 -10.60
N TYR A 237 1.57 -5.95 -10.38
CA TYR A 237 1.96 -4.97 -11.39
C TYR A 237 2.64 -5.64 -12.59
N GLY A 238 3.59 -6.55 -12.34
CA GLY A 238 4.33 -7.27 -13.37
C GLY A 238 3.45 -8.16 -14.25
N PHE A 239 2.37 -8.75 -13.71
CA PHE A 239 1.44 -9.54 -14.53
C PHE A 239 0.34 -8.70 -15.19
N ARG A 240 -0.14 -7.65 -14.53
CA ARG A 240 -1.33 -6.88 -14.95
C ARG A 240 -1.01 -5.67 -15.82
N LEU A 241 0.16 -5.03 -15.65
CA LEU A 241 0.57 -3.87 -16.45
C LEU A 241 1.41 -4.32 -17.64
N ARG A 242 0.83 -4.24 -18.84
CA ARG A 242 1.50 -4.61 -20.10
C ARG A 242 2.76 -3.77 -20.34
N GLU A 243 2.75 -2.55 -19.83
CA GLU A 243 3.78 -1.53 -19.95
C GLU A 243 4.98 -1.88 -19.08
N VAL A 244 4.75 -2.31 -17.83
CA VAL A 244 5.79 -2.83 -16.93
C VAL A 244 6.45 -4.06 -17.55
N ARG A 245 5.66 -5.01 -18.07
CA ARG A 245 6.19 -6.17 -18.80
C ARG A 245 7.05 -5.77 -20.00
N ARG A 246 6.63 -4.79 -20.78
CA ARG A 246 7.41 -4.28 -21.93
C ARG A 246 8.67 -3.54 -21.49
N GLY A 247 8.67 -2.89 -20.33
CA GLY A 247 9.85 -2.26 -19.74
C GLY A 247 10.84 -3.32 -19.27
N VAL A 248 10.39 -4.28 -18.47
CA VAL A 248 11.18 -5.41 -17.97
C VAL A 248 11.76 -6.23 -19.13
N ALA A 249 10.95 -6.59 -20.12
CA ALA A 249 11.43 -7.30 -21.32
C ALA A 249 12.47 -6.50 -22.11
N ARG A 250 12.39 -5.17 -22.12
CA ARG A 250 13.41 -4.31 -22.75
C ARG A 250 14.70 -4.27 -21.95
N LEU A 251 14.64 -4.25 -20.62
CA LEU A 251 15.83 -4.35 -19.76
C LEU A 251 16.56 -5.67 -19.99
N PHE A 252 15.84 -6.79 -20.02
CA PHE A 252 16.44 -8.10 -20.30
C PHE A 252 16.96 -8.23 -21.75
N ARG A 253 16.27 -7.64 -22.73
CA ARG A 253 16.74 -7.64 -24.13
C ARG A 253 17.97 -6.77 -24.34
N ASN A 254 18.05 -5.62 -23.67
CA ASN A 254 19.22 -4.74 -23.74
C ASN A 254 20.41 -5.29 -22.96
N ASN A 255 20.18 -5.99 -21.84
CA ASN A 255 21.25 -6.72 -21.14
C ASN A 255 21.78 -7.91 -21.96
N HIS A 256 20.94 -8.56 -22.76
CA HIS A 256 21.42 -9.57 -23.71
C HIS A 256 22.20 -8.96 -24.89
N ALA A 257 21.85 -7.75 -25.35
CA ALA A 257 22.61 -7.08 -26.41
C ALA A 257 23.97 -6.55 -25.91
N GLY A 258 24.04 -6.01 -24.69
CA GLY A 258 25.30 -5.56 -24.08
C GLY A 258 26.27 -6.68 -23.70
N ASN A 259 25.77 -7.90 -23.48
CA ASN A 259 26.61 -9.08 -23.23
C ASN A 259 27.12 -9.75 -24.52
N VAL A 260 26.63 -9.37 -25.71
CA VAL A 260 27.11 -9.90 -27.00
C VAL A 260 28.25 -9.05 -27.58
N GLU A 261 28.43 -7.81 -27.11
CA GLU A 261 29.56 -6.93 -27.49
C GLU A 261 30.81 -7.09 -26.60
N LEU A 262 30.82 -8.07 -25.68
CA LEU A 262 31.92 -8.32 -24.74
C LEU A 262 32.59 -9.70 -24.87
N ASP A 263 32.28 -10.48 -25.91
CA ASP A 263 33.10 -11.62 -26.31
C ASP A 263 34.14 -11.16 -27.36
N PRO A 264 35.44 -11.47 -27.18
CA PRO A 264 36.57 -10.76 -27.80
C PRO A 264 36.75 -10.98 -29.30
#